data_AF-A0A7V2LNG9-F1
#
_entry.id   AF-A0A7V2LNG9-F1
#
_cell.length_a   1.000
_cell.length_b   1.000
_cell.length_c   1.000
_cell.angle_alpha   90.00
_cell.angle_beta   90.00
_cell.angle_gamma   90.00
#
_symmetry.space_group_name_H-M   'P 1'
#
loop_
_entity.id
_entity.type
_entity.pdbx_description
1 polymer ?
#
loop_
_entity_poly.entity_id
_entity_poly.type
_entity_poly.pdbx_seq_one_letter_code
_entity_poly.pdbx_strand_id
1 'polypeptide(L)'
;MSEQMSFIPRQEELLSVLAHISGGQSVSLVGVSNMGKSDLLRDLCRPDVRSFLRPDLAGQLYPFYIDCNRMLAQTEHAFYEIVLRVIITELTPSDPALADELRREYETLINPPSAFHIPLSFSRALTILIEKHQPLTVLVFDELDTAYSELDARVFLNMRALKDRYGNELAYVVATDRRLSHLRTGEDVDEFRELFESFVHYVQPLSLTDAREIIRERSEALGATFDENDIAFLYEQAGGHPSLTDISARRLAEITGSVTRSDSEDWLIHRQVKDALRDDLSVSAECDKIWRDLSGNERRTLKSIFLPGVERDAQAARELLRKGLLMERDDDIQYFSALFRDYVRRQGATQVGANAGVRVDAESGEVSVDGRTIETLTKLEFRLLLLLYGRLNKICDKYTIVEAVWGEDYVDEVYDSSIEKLVSRLRRKIELDPASPRYLITVRGRGYKLVG
;
A
#
# COMPACT_ATOMS: atom_id res chain seq x y z
N MET A 1 36.01 -8.45 -18.78
CA MET A 1 35.22 -7.51 -19.61
C MET A 1 34.08 -7.06 -18.72
N SER A 2 34.13 -5.84 -18.20
CA SER A 2 33.00 -5.25 -17.48
C SER A 2 31.87 -5.04 -18.48
N GLU A 3 30.74 -5.71 -18.31
CA GLU A 3 29.49 -5.20 -18.89
C GLU A 3 29.34 -3.75 -18.43
N GLN A 4 29.30 -2.81 -19.37
CA GLN A 4 28.95 -1.43 -19.03
C GLN A 4 27.51 -1.47 -18.52
N MET A 5 27.31 -1.18 -17.23
CA MET A 5 25.97 -0.98 -16.67
C MET A 5 25.29 0.14 -17.45
N SER A 6 24.27 -0.20 -18.22
CA SER A 6 23.55 0.73 -19.11
C SER A 6 22.55 1.60 -18.36
N PHE A 7 21.97 1.09 -17.27
CA PHE A 7 20.95 1.78 -16.49
C PHE A 7 20.91 1.26 -15.04
N ILE A 8 20.61 2.15 -14.10
CA ILE A 8 20.37 1.84 -12.68
C ILE A 8 19.09 2.60 -12.33
N PRO A 9 18.00 1.93 -11.92
CA PRO A 9 16.79 2.62 -11.50
C PRO A 9 17.01 3.32 -10.15
N ARG A 10 16.21 4.35 -9.84
CA ARG A 10 16.20 5.03 -8.53
C ARG A 10 17.55 5.66 -8.15
N GLN A 11 18.26 6.23 -9.13
CA GLN A 11 19.59 6.81 -8.88
C GLN A 11 19.53 7.95 -7.88
N GLU A 12 18.49 8.78 -7.94
CA GLU A 12 18.31 9.91 -7.01
C GLU A 12 18.15 9.41 -5.57
N GLU A 13 17.34 8.39 -5.35
CA GLU A 13 17.16 7.77 -4.04
C GLU A 13 18.46 7.11 -3.55
N LEU A 14 19.15 6.35 -4.41
CA LEU A 14 20.45 5.74 -4.06
C LEU A 14 21.49 6.79 -3.69
N LEU A 15 21.61 7.87 -4.46
CA LEU A 15 22.52 8.98 -4.18
C LEU A 15 22.18 9.66 -2.85
N SER A 16 20.88 9.85 -2.57
CA SER A 16 20.42 10.43 -1.32
C SER A 16 20.77 9.54 -0.13
N VAL A 17 20.50 8.23 -0.21
CA VAL A 17 20.87 7.28 0.83
C VAL A 17 22.38 7.25 1.04
N LEU A 18 23.16 7.16 -0.04
CA LEU A 18 24.64 7.18 0.00
C LEU A 18 25.19 8.44 0.66
N ALA A 19 24.61 9.61 0.39
CA ALA A 19 25.02 10.86 1.01
C ALA A 19 24.89 10.81 2.54
N HIS A 20 23.77 10.32 3.06
CA HIS A 20 23.53 10.23 4.51
C HIS A 20 24.41 9.17 5.17
N ILE A 21 24.46 7.95 4.61
CA ILE A 21 25.24 6.87 5.23
C ILE A 21 26.74 7.19 5.19
N SER A 22 27.25 7.87 4.16
CA SER A 22 28.67 8.26 4.10
C SER A 22 29.11 9.20 5.24
N GLY A 23 28.16 9.93 5.84
CA GLY A 23 28.37 10.72 7.06
C GLY A 23 28.17 9.93 8.35
N GLY A 24 28.00 8.61 8.26
CA GLY A 24 27.69 7.71 9.37
C GLY A 24 26.24 7.78 9.85
N GLN A 25 25.31 8.38 9.11
CA GLN A 25 23.93 8.51 9.57
C GLN A 25 23.09 7.28 9.27
N SER A 26 22.11 7.01 10.13
CA SER A 26 21.17 5.90 9.94
C SER A 26 19.96 6.36 9.14
N VAL A 27 19.49 5.50 8.23
CA VAL A 27 18.48 5.82 7.22
C VAL A 27 17.32 4.85 7.30
N SER A 28 16.10 5.36 7.25
CA SER A 28 14.89 4.53 7.14
C SER A 28 14.29 4.67 5.75
N LEU A 29 14.17 3.55 5.05
CA LEU A 29 13.39 3.41 3.83
C LEU A 29 11.99 2.94 4.19
N VAL A 30 11.00 3.72 3.78
CA VAL A 30 9.58 3.44 4.03
C VAL A 30 8.85 3.36 2.72
N GLY A 31 8.08 2.31 2.47
CA GLY A 31 7.28 2.22 1.26
C GLY A 31 6.42 0.98 1.32
N VAL A 32 5.25 1.00 0.69
CA VAL A 32 4.37 -0.18 0.69
C VAL A 32 5.03 -1.38 -0.01
N SER A 33 4.42 -2.55 0.15
CA SER A 33 4.81 -3.80 -0.50
C SER A 33 5.15 -3.58 -1.97
N ASN A 34 6.20 -4.25 -2.44
CA ASN A 34 6.56 -4.34 -3.86
C ASN A 34 6.85 -3.01 -4.59
N MET A 35 7.16 -1.94 -3.84
CA MET A 35 7.71 -0.70 -4.41
C MET A 35 9.19 -0.79 -4.79
N GLY A 36 9.85 -1.93 -4.61
CA GLY A 36 11.28 -2.10 -4.94
C GLY A 36 12.25 -1.66 -3.85
N LYS A 37 11.83 -1.67 -2.57
CA LYS A 37 12.70 -1.40 -1.41
C LYS A 37 13.90 -2.35 -1.39
N SER A 38 13.64 -3.65 -1.50
CA SER A 38 14.67 -4.70 -1.47
C SER A 38 15.65 -4.59 -2.64
N ASP A 39 15.17 -4.26 -3.83
CA ASP A 39 16.03 -4.09 -5.01
C ASP A 39 16.93 -2.87 -4.86
N LEU A 40 16.39 -1.74 -4.37
CA LEU A 40 17.19 -0.56 -4.03
C LEU A 40 18.26 -0.88 -2.97
N LEU A 41 17.91 -1.65 -1.92
CA LEU A 41 18.88 -2.05 -0.90
C LEU A 41 19.96 -3.00 -1.45
N ARG A 42 19.62 -3.90 -2.37
CA ARG A 42 20.60 -4.77 -3.04
C ARG A 42 21.53 -3.96 -3.94
N ASP A 43 20.99 -3.01 -4.69
CA ASP A 43 21.79 -2.11 -5.52
C ASP A 43 22.68 -1.20 -4.67
N LEU A 44 22.21 -0.73 -3.50
CA LEU A 44 23.06 -0.05 -2.52
C LEU A 44 24.23 -0.93 -2.08
N CYS A 45 24.00 -2.24 -1.91
CA CYS A 45 25.00 -3.21 -1.48
C CYS A 45 25.97 -3.66 -2.58
N ARG A 46 25.69 -3.33 -3.85
CA ARG A 46 26.55 -3.66 -4.99
C ARG A 46 27.76 -2.70 -5.14
N PRO A 47 29.01 -3.20 -5.14
CA PRO A 47 30.20 -2.35 -5.27
C PRO A 47 30.29 -1.59 -6.61
N ASP A 48 29.83 -2.21 -7.70
CA ASP A 48 29.77 -1.63 -9.05
C ASP A 48 28.78 -0.45 -9.12
N VAL A 49 27.57 -0.61 -8.57
CA VAL A 49 26.57 0.46 -8.45
C VAL A 49 27.12 1.64 -7.65
N ARG A 50 27.68 1.38 -6.46
CA ARG A 50 28.25 2.45 -5.62
C ARG A 50 29.39 3.18 -6.30
N SER A 51 30.29 2.44 -6.97
CA SER A 51 31.41 3.03 -7.69
C SER A 51 30.97 3.86 -8.90
N PHE A 52 29.86 3.48 -9.55
CA PHE A 52 29.26 4.25 -10.63
C PHE A 52 28.64 5.56 -10.11
N LEU A 53 27.85 5.51 -9.03
CA LEU A 53 27.12 6.67 -8.50
C LEU A 53 28.02 7.63 -7.69
N ARG A 54 28.92 7.08 -6.87
CA ARG A 54 29.82 7.81 -5.96
C ARG A 54 31.23 7.20 -6.00
N PRO A 55 32.01 7.42 -7.08
CA PRO A 55 33.38 6.93 -7.18
C PRO A 55 34.27 7.37 -6.03
N ASP A 56 33.97 8.53 -5.44
CA ASP A 56 34.67 9.11 -4.29
C ASP A 56 34.48 8.31 -3.00
N LEU A 57 33.44 7.47 -2.89
CA LEU A 57 33.18 6.60 -1.73
C LEU A 57 33.73 5.18 -1.92
N ALA A 58 34.42 4.89 -3.03
CA ALA A 58 34.95 3.56 -3.32
C ALA A 58 35.87 3.08 -2.19
N GLY A 59 35.52 1.93 -1.60
CA GLY A 59 36.26 1.32 -0.49
C GLY A 59 36.11 2.03 0.87
N GLN A 60 35.34 3.11 0.99
CA GLN A 60 35.17 3.83 2.26
C GLN A 60 34.03 3.29 3.13
N LEU A 61 33.06 2.61 2.52
CA LEU A 61 31.92 2.00 3.23
C LEU A 61 31.67 0.58 2.73
N TYR A 62 31.21 -0.27 3.65
CA TYR A 62 30.93 -1.68 3.39
C TYR A 62 29.56 -2.07 3.95
N PRO A 63 28.53 -2.12 3.09
CA PRO A 63 27.20 -2.50 3.48
C PRO A 63 27.01 -4.01 3.50
N PHE A 64 26.36 -4.51 4.55
CA PHE A 64 25.97 -5.90 4.72
C PHE A 64 24.45 -6.00 4.58
N TYR A 65 23.95 -6.71 3.57
CA TYR A 65 22.52 -6.90 3.32
C TYR A 65 21.96 -8.04 4.15
N ILE A 66 21.06 -7.72 5.08
CA ILE A 66 20.41 -8.65 5.99
C ILE A 66 18.92 -8.68 5.68
N ASP A 67 18.45 -9.81 5.17
CA ASP A 67 17.02 -10.08 4.99
C ASP A 67 16.43 -10.70 6.27
N CYS A 68 15.61 -9.91 6.99
CA CYS A 68 15.05 -10.33 8.28
C CYS A 68 14.01 -11.45 8.14
N ASN A 69 13.42 -11.67 6.96
CA ASN A 69 12.52 -12.81 6.73
C ASN A 69 13.25 -14.15 6.77
N ARG A 70 14.59 -14.15 6.65
CA ARG A 70 15.41 -15.36 6.75
C ARG A 70 15.72 -15.77 8.19
N MET A 71 15.20 -15.05 9.18
CA MET A 71 15.31 -15.42 10.58
C MET A 71 14.54 -16.73 10.85
N LEU A 72 15.19 -17.66 11.55
CA LEU A 72 14.59 -18.96 11.88
C LEU A 72 13.47 -18.86 12.93
N ALA A 73 13.52 -17.83 13.77
CA ALA A 73 12.53 -17.54 14.80
C ALA A 73 12.58 -16.04 15.14
N GLN A 74 11.49 -15.51 15.69
CA GLN A 74 11.42 -14.12 16.16
C GLN A 74 12.04 -14.00 17.56
N THR A 75 13.36 -14.19 17.63
CA THR A 75 14.13 -14.17 18.89
C THR A 75 15.43 -13.42 18.72
N GLU A 76 15.95 -12.86 19.82
CA GLU A 76 17.27 -12.19 19.87
C GLU A 76 18.38 -13.06 19.29
N HIS A 77 18.42 -14.35 19.67
CA HIS A 77 19.41 -15.30 19.17
C HIS A 77 19.35 -15.40 17.65
N ALA A 78 18.17 -15.67 17.08
CA ALA A 78 18.02 -15.82 15.64
C ALA A 78 18.35 -14.52 14.87
N PHE A 79 18.04 -13.35 15.44
CA PHE A 79 18.39 -12.06 14.85
C PHE A 79 19.91 -11.83 14.79
N TYR A 80 20.62 -12.06 15.89
CA TYR A 80 22.07 -11.91 15.89
C TYR A 80 22.78 -12.98 15.05
N GLU A 81 22.23 -14.19 14.99
CA GLU A 81 22.72 -15.28 14.15
C GLU A 81 22.71 -14.90 12.67
N ILE A 82 21.57 -14.44 12.12
CA ILE A 82 21.49 -14.05 10.70
C ILE A 82 22.46 -12.91 10.38
N VAL A 83 22.59 -11.92 11.27
CA VAL A 83 23.48 -10.77 11.05
C VAL A 83 24.95 -11.22 10.96
N LEU A 84 25.43 -11.99 11.94
CA LEU A 84 26.81 -12.47 11.91
C LEU A 84 27.07 -13.43 10.75
N ARG A 85 26.11 -14.30 10.41
CA ARG A 85 26.23 -15.22 9.28
C ARG A 85 26.42 -14.49 7.97
N VAL A 86 25.65 -13.42 7.73
CA VAL A 86 25.80 -12.55 6.55
C VAL A 86 27.18 -11.90 6.55
N ILE A 87 27.58 -11.25 7.64
CA ILE A 87 28.88 -10.58 7.75
C ILE A 87 30.03 -11.53 7.43
N ILE A 88 30.03 -12.72 8.05
CA ILE A 88 31.08 -13.72 7.85
C ILE A 88 31.10 -14.21 6.39
N THR A 89 29.94 -14.43 5.80
CA THR A 89 29.81 -14.93 4.42
C THR A 89 30.34 -13.90 3.42
N GLU A 90 29.96 -12.64 3.57
CA GLU A 90 30.41 -11.54 2.70
C GLU A 90 31.90 -11.23 2.86
N LEU A 91 32.45 -11.35 4.09
CA LEU A 91 33.87 -11.13 4.34
C LEU A 91 34.76 -12.29 3.90
N THR A 92 34.26 -13.52 3.87
CA THR A 92 35.10 -14.69 3.59
C THR A 92 35.89 -14.58 2.28
N PRO A 93 35.34 -14.06 1.16
CA PRO A 93 36.10 -13.84 -0.07
C PRO A 93 37.13 -12.71 0.00
N SER A 94 36.88 -11.64 0.77
CA SER A 94 37.70 -10.42 0.77
C SER A 94 38.71 -10.33 1.91
N ASP A 95 38.35 -10.82 3.11
CA ASP A 95 39.19 -10.88 4.30
C ASP A 95 38.93 -12.19 5.08
N PRO A 96 39.52 -13.31 4.64
CA PRO A 96 39.34 -14.60 5.30
C PRO A 96 39.81 -14.61 6.76
N ALA A 97 40.85 -13.84 7.09
CA ALA A 97 41.43 -13.84 8.44
C ALA A 97 40.48 -13.19 9.45
N LEU A 98 39.86 -12.07 9.07
CA LEU A 98 38.81 -11.44 9.88
C LEU A 98 37.58 -12.33 9.98
N ALA A 99 37.14 -12.94 8.86
CA ALA A 99 36.01 -13.86 8.86
C ALA A 99 36.23 -15.06 9.80
N ASP A 100 37.44 -15.64 9.85
CA ASP A 100 37.81 -16.72 10.75
C ASP A 100 37.74 -16.31 12.23
N GLU A 101 38.13 -15.06 12.55
CA GLU A 101 38.04 -14.52 13.91
C GLU A 101 36.59 -14.33 14.34
N LEU A 102 35.74 -13.77 13.46
CA LEU A 102 34.31 -13.61 13.70
C LEU A 102 33.59 -14.95 13.86
N ARG A 103 34.05 -16.01 13.17
CA ARG A 103 33.45 -17.36 13.31
C ARG A 103 33.53 -17.90 14.73
N ARG A 104 34.54 -17.54 15.52
CA ARG A 104 34.65 -17.99 16.92
C ARG A 104 33.53 -17.40 17.80
N GLU A 105 33.21 -16.12 17.61
CA GLU A 105 32.10 -15.49 18.31
C GLU A 105 30.75 -16.01 17.80
N TYR A 106 30.63 -16.28 16.50
CA TYR A 106 29.45 -16.90 15.90
C TYR A 106 29.19 -18.34 16.42
N GLU A 107 30.23 -19.17 16.59
CA GLU A 107 30.11 -20.50 17.20
C GLU A 107 29.61 -20.43 18.64
N THR A 108 30.14 -19.46 19.41
CA THR A 108 29.66 -19.19 20.78
C THR A 108 28.23 -18.70 20.78
N LEU A 109 27.83 -17.90 19.78
CA LEU A 109 26.47 -17.44 19.63
C LEU A 109 25.49 -18.57 19.35
N ILE A 110 25.81 -19.49 18.42
CA ILE A 110 24.95 -20.64 18.06
C ILE A 110 24.80 -21.60 19.25
N ASN A 111 25.88 -21.87 19.98
CA ASN A 111 25.87 -22.77 21.11
C ASN A 111 26.32 -22.04 22.40
N PRO A 112 25.47 -21.15 22.93
CA PRO A 112 25.85 -20.24 24.00
C PRO A 112 25.93 -21.00 25.34
N PRO A 113 27.00 -20.80 26.13
CA PRO A 113 27.09 -21.36 27.49
C PRO A 113 25.97 -20.89 28.42
N SER A 114 25.40 -19.71 28.16
CA SER A 114 24.26 -19.13 28.86
C SER A 114 23.60 -18.05 28.01
N ALA A 115 22.35 -17.66 28.33
CA ALA A 115 21.65 -16.59 27.62
C ALA A 115 22.44 -15.27 27.52
N PHE A 116 23.23 -14.93 28.56
CA PHE A 116 24.12 -13.76 28.56
C PHE A 116 25.16 -13.73 27.42
N HIS A 117 25.60 -14.90 26.95
CA HIS A 117 26.63 -14.97 25.90
C HIS A 117 26.10 -14.57 24.52
N ILE A 118 24.78 -14.61 24.30
CA ILE A 118 24.16 -14.28 23.01
C ILE A 118 24.42 -12.81 22.63
N PRO A 119 23.97 -11.80 23.41
CA PRO A 119 24.26 -10.41 23.10
C PRO A 119 25.75 -10.07 23.24
N LEU A 120 26.47 -10.74 24.15
CA LEU A 120 27.90 -10.48 24.35
C LEU A 120 28.73 -10.88 23.13
N SER A 121 28.53 -12.08 22.59
CA SER A 121 29.27 -12.56 21.41
C SER A 121 28.92 -11.74 20.17
N PHE A 122 27.66 -11.34 20.02
CA PHE A 122 27.26 -10.41 18.97
C PHE A 122 28.00 -9.06 19.06
N SER A 123 27.97 -8.40 20.22
CA SER A 123 28.61 -7.10 20.39
C SER A 123 30.14 -7.18 20.28
N ARG A 124 30.76 -8.30 20.67
CA ARG A 124 32.18 -8.57 20.44
C ARG A 124 32.51 -8.76 18.97
N ALA A 125 31.72 -9.55 18.24
CA ALA A 125 31.91 -9.74 16.82
C ALA A 125 31.82 -8.42 16.04
N LEU A 126 30.82 -7.57 16.34
CA LEU A 126 30.72 -6.25 15.72
C LEU A 126 31.86 -5.31 16.13
N THR A 127 32.33 -5.39 17.38
CA THR A 127 33.53 -4.66 17.83
C THR A 127 34.75 -5.04 16.98
N ILE A 128 35.00 -6.35 16.82
CA ILE A 128 36.11 -6.88 16.02
C ILE A 128 35.99 -6.42 14.56
N LEU A 129 34.79 -6.52 13.99
CA LEU A 129 34.50 -6.08 12.62
C LEU A 129 34.86 -4.60 12.42
N ILE A 130 34.28 -3.71 13.22
CA ILE A 130 34.41 -2.26 13.04
C ILE A 130 35.86 -1.82 13.24
N GLU A 131 36.52 -2.31 14.29
CA GLU A 131 37.88 -1.90 14.63
C GLU A 131 38.95 -2.42 13.64
N LYS A 132 38.70 -3.55 12.95
CA LYS A 132 39.69 -4.18 12.07
C LYS A 132 39.42 -4.02 10.58
N HIS A 133 38.16 -3.96 10.16
CA HIS A 133 37.81 -3.94 8.74
C HIS A 133 38.22 -2.60 8.09
N GLN A 134 38.10 -1.48 8.81
CA GLN A 134 38.42 -0.07 8.46
C GLN A 134 37.42 0.75 7.62
N PRO A 135 36.67 0.23 6.63
CA PRO A 135 35.53 0.95 6.07
C PRO A 135 34.42 1.15 7.10
N LEU A 136 33.64 2.21 6.92
CA LEU A 136 32.36 2.39 7.60
C LEU A 136 31.51 1.12 7.42
N THR A 137 31.14 0.50 8.54
CA THR A 137 30.24 -0.65 8.54
C THR A 137 28.81 -0.17 8.41
N VAL A 138 28.09 -0.64 7.38
CA VAL A 138 26.67 -0.33 7.21
C VAL A 138 25.87 -1.62 7.33
N LEU A 139 25.02 -1.75 8.35
CA LEU A 139 24.09 -2.90 8.43
C LEU A 139 22.78 -2.50 7.76
N VAL A 140 22.45 -3.21 6.68
CA VAL A 140 21.28 -2.95 5.83
C VAL A 140 20.23 -4.00 6.13
N PHE A 141 19.24 -3.65 6.94
CA PHE A 141 18.14 -4.52 7.33
C PHE A 141 16.95 -4.36 6.38
N ASP A 142 16.66 -5.40 5.62
CA ASP A 142 15.47 -5.52 4.79
C ASP A 142 14.36 -6.26 5.54
N GLU A 143 13.10 -5.92 5.22
CA GLU A 143 11.88 -6.49 5.81
C GLU A 143 11.88 -6.51 7.36
N LEU A 144 12.26 -5.39 7.98
CA LEU A 144 12.43 -5.31 9.44
C LEU A 144 11.10 -5.30 10.21
N ASP A 145 9.94 -5.12 9.55
CA ASP A 145 8.63 -4.87 10.19
C ASP A 145 8.28 -5.86 11.30
N THR A 146 8.38 -7.16 11.02
CA THR A 146 8.04 -8.23 11.98
C THR A 146 9.07 -8.27 13.11
N ALA A 147 10.36 -8.25 12.78
CA ALA A 147 11.44 -8.28 13.76
C ALA A 147 11.38 -7.08 14.71
N TYR A 148 11.11 -5.88 14.20
CA TYR A 148 10.95 -4.66 15.01
C TYR A 148 9.77 -4.74 15.99
N SER A 149 8.68 -5.34 15.52
CA SER A 149 7.44 -5.45 16.30
C SER A 149 7.52 -6.53 17.38
N GLU A 150 8.18 -7.65 17.10
CA GLU A 150 8.11 -8.86 17.94
C GLU A 150 9.36 -9.11 18.79
N LEU A 151 10.54 -8.60 18.40
CA LEU A 151 11.77 -8.80 19.19
C LEU A 151 11.74 -8.04 20.51
N ASP A 152 12.44 -8.59 21.50
CA ASP A 152 12.69 -7.92 22.78
C ASP A 152 13.40 -6.57 22.52
N ALA A 153 12.92 -5.51 23.18
CA ALA A 153 13.46 -4.16 23.02
C ALA A 153 14.97 -4.06 23.34
N ARG A 154 15.49 -4.96 24.18
CA ARG A 154 16.93 -5.04 24.50
C ARG A 154 17.81 -5.23 23.27
N VAL A 155 17.28 -5.86 22.21
CA VAL A 155 17.99 -6.00 20.93
C VAL A 155 18.30 -4.62 20.34
N PHE A 156 17.29 -3.75 20.32
CA PHE A 156 17.39 -2.40 19.77
C PHE A 156 18.17 -1.45 20.67
N LEU A 157 18.07 -1.62 22.00
CA LEU A 157 18.95 -0.91 22.95
C LEU A 157 20.43 -1.29 22.75
N ASN A 158 20.73 -2.57 22.51
CA ASN A 158 22.10 -3.01 22.21
C ASN A 158 22.61 -2.42 20.89
N MET A 159 21.77 -2.42 19.84
CA MET A 159 22.10 -1.77 18.56
C MET A 159 22.32 -0.26 18.74
N ARG A 160 21.46 0.42 19.52
CA ARG A 160 21.65 1.84 19.83
C ARG A 160 22.97 2.10 20.55
N ALA A 161 23.31 1.30 21.56
CA ALA A 161 24.56 1.42 22.29
C ALA A 161 25.80 1.22 21.40
N LEU A 162 25.74 0.30 20.45
CA LEU A 162 26.80 0.12 19.44
C LEU A 162 26.94 1.36 18.56
N LYS A 163 25.82 1.94 18.12
CA LYS A 163 25.81 3.16 17.33
C LYS A 163 26.37 4.36 18.09
N ASP A 164 26.03 4.53 19.36
CA ASP A 164 26.56 5.60 20.21
C ASP A 164 28.07 5.44 20.44
N ARG A 165 28.55 4.20 20.60
CA ARG A 165 29.98 3.90 20.79
C ARG A 165 30.82 4.19 19.55
N TYR A 166 30.34 3.79 18.37
CA TYR A 166 31.13 3.85 17.13
C TYR A 166 30.80 5.06 16.25
N GLY A 167 29.78 5.85 16.59
CA GLY A 167 29.49 7.11 15.92
C GLY A 167 29.50 6.96 14.40
N ASN A 168 30.40 7.65 13.71
CA ASN A 168 30.45 7.67 12.25
C ASN A 168 31.10 6.44 11.61
N GLU A 169 31.49 5.42 12.38
CA GLU A 169 32.07 4.16 11.88
C GLU A 169 31.01 3.04 11.75
N LEU A 170 29.78 3.30 12.21
CA LEU A 170 28.64 2.38 12.10
C LEU A 170 27.38 3.12 11.65
N ALA A 171 26.70 2.62 10.63
CA ALA A 171 25.39 3.12 10.19
C ALA A 171 24.39 1.98 10.00
N TYR A 172 23.11 2.31 10.16
CA TYR A 172 22.01 1.39 9.88
C TYR A 172 21.17 1.90 8.72
N VAL A 173 20.81 1.00 7.81
CA VAL A 173 19.74 1.26 6.84
C VAL A 173 18.64 0.26 7.13
N VAL A 174 17.40 0.71 7.31
CA VAL A 174 16.26 -0.17 7.60
C VAL A 174 15.19 0.03 6.53
N ALA A 175 14.67 -1.05 5.95
CA ALA A 175 13.49 -1.01 5.08
C ALA A 175 12.27 -1.56 5.80
N THR A 176 11.16 -0.81 5.70
CA THR A 176 9.88 -1.13 6.33
C THR A 176 8.70 -0.71 5.47
N ASP A 177 7.53 -1.30 5.71
CA ASP A 177 6.29 -0.92 5.01
C ASP A 177 5.68 0.37 5.55
N ARG A 178 5.95 0.66 6.82
CA ARG A 178 5.52 1.86 7.54
C ARG A 178 6.67 2.39 8.37
N ARG A 179 6.62 3.68 8.71
CA ARG A 179 7.56 4.25 9.69
C ARG A 179 7.61 3.41 10.96
N LEU A 180 8.80 3.27 11.53
CA LEU A 180 9.04 2.57 12.80
C LEU A 180 8.09 3.05 13.91
N SER A 181 7.79 4.36 13.98
CA SER A 181 6.85 4.94 14.95
C SER A 181 5.41 4.43 14.84
N HIS A 182 5.02 3.88 13.69
CA HIS A 182 3.71 3.26 13.48
C HIS A 182 3.71 1.74 13.65
N LEU A 183 4.89 1.11 13.66
CA LEU A 183 5.04 -0.33 13.87
C LEU A 183 5.03 -0.67 15.37
N ARG A 184 5.72 0.14 16.17
CA ARG A 184 5.81 -0.03 17.63
C ARG A 184 5.77 1.32 18.33
N THR A 185 4.85 1.46 19.28
CA THR A 185 4.61 2.70 20.02
C THR A 185 5.17 2.67 21.46
N GLY A 186 5.89 1.62 21.82
CA GLY A 186 6.49 1.49 23.15
C GLY A 186 7.69 2.42 23.30
N GLU A 187 7.81 3.05 24.48
CA GLU A 187 8.98 3.87 24.85
C GLU A 187 10.28 3.03 24.90
N ASP A 188 10.16 1.71 24.95
CA ASP A 188 11.25 0.75 25.05
C ASP A 188 12.17 0.71 23.81
N VAL A 189 11.71 1.24 22.66
CA VAL A 189 12.48 1.31 21.42
C VAL A 189 12.70 2.73 20.91
N ASP A 190 12.34 3.75 21.70
CA ASP A 190 12.38 5.16 21.29
C ASP A 190 13.81 5.61 20.94
N GLU A 191 14.80 5.27 21.77
CA GLU A 191 16.19 5.68 21.56
C GLU A 191 16.77 5.12 20.24
N PHE A 192 16.40 3.88 19.88
CA PHE A 192 16.80 3.28 18.61
C PHE A 192 16.04 3.92 17.45
N ARG A 193 14.73 4.19 17.61
CA ARG A 193 13.92 4.83 16.58
C ARG A 193 14.45 6.22 16.22
N GLU A 194 14.88 7.00 17.22
CA GLU A 194 15.40 8.35 17.07
C GLU A 194 16.55 8.43 16.05
N LEU A 195 17.35 7.37 15.92
CA LEU A 195 18.44 7.28 14.94
C LEU A 195 17.99 7.52 13.50
N PHE A 196 16.72 7.27 13.19
CA PHE A 196 16.18 7.28 11.84
C PHE A 196 15.24 8.45 11.57
N GLU A 197 14.78 9.18 12.59
CA GLU A 197 13.71 10.18 12.46
C GLU A 197 14.08 11.35 11.54
N SER A 198 15.38 11.68 11.48
CA SER A 198 15.91 12.74 10.63
C SER A 198 16.01 12.34 9.15
N PHE A 199 16.15 11.04 8.85
CA PHE A 199 16.46 10.54 7.50
C PHE A 199 15.52 9.43 7.08
N VAL A 200 14.26 9.81 6.84
CA VAL A 200 13.22 8.93 6.32
C VAL A 200 13.04 9.19 4.83
N HIS A 201 13.37 8.19 4.01
CA HIS A 201 13.17 8.20 2.56
C HIS A 201 11.96 7.34 2.20
N TYR A 202 11.02 7.91 1.46
CA TYR A 202 9.88 7.17 0.97
C TYR A 202 10.18 6.56 -0.39
N VAL A 203 10.09 5.24 -0.48
CA VAL A 203 10.22 4.54 -1.77
C VAL A 203 8.86 4.63 -2.48
N GLN A 204 8.78 5.59 -3.40
CA GLN A 204 7.61 5.85 -4.23
C GLN A 204 7.58 4.92 -5.46
N PRO A 205 6.45 4.82 -6.18
CA PRO A 205 6.44 4.20 -7.51
C PRO A 205 7.52 4.79 -8.43
N LEU A 206 8.00 4.00 -9.38
CA LEU A 206 9.04 4.43 -10.31
C LEU A 206 8.58 5.66 -11.10
N SER A 207 9.52 6.58 -11.33
CA SER A 207 9.29 7.69 -12.26
C SER A 207 9.00 7.16 -13.67
N LEU A 208 8.38 7.98 -14.52
CA LEU A 208 8.17 7.60 -15.92
C LEU A 208 9.49 7.27 -16.62
N THR A 209 10.56 7.99 -16.30
CA THR A 209 11.90 7.76 -16.87
C THR A 209 12.41 6.36 -16.51
N ASP A 210 12.34 5.98 -15.23
CA ASP A 210 12.82 4.68 -14.77
C ASP A 210 11.91 3.54 -15.22
N ALA A 211 10.59 3.76 -15.14
CA ALA A 211 9.61 2.80 -15.60
C ALA A 211 9.77 2.52 -17.10
N ARG A 212 10.09 3.53 -17.92
CA ARG A 212 10.32 3.37 -19.36
C ARG A 212 11.46 2.39 -19.65
N GLU A 213 12.62 2.56 -19.01
CA GLU A 213 13.76 1.66 -19.25
C GLU A 213 13.45 0.23 -18.77
N ILE A 214 12.83 0.09 -17.59
CA ILE A 214 12.41 -1.21 -17.07
C ILE A 214 11.39 -1.89 -17.99
N ILE A 215 10.42 -1.15 -18.54
CA ILE A 215 9.42 -1.68 -19.48
C ILE A 215 10.10 -2.13 -20.77
N ARG A 216 11.09 -1.40 -21.28
CA ARG A 216 11.84 -1.77 -22.49
C ARG A 216 12.62 -3.07 -22.29
N GLU A 217 13.42 -3.16 -21.23
CA GLU A 217 14.14 -4.39 -20.87
C GLU A 217 13.17 -5.57 -20.71
N ARG A 218 12.00 -5.31 -20.09
CA ARG A 218 10.98 -6.35 -19.91
C ARG A 218 10.33 -6.77 -21.22
N SER A 219 10.09 -5.84 -22.15
CA SER A 219 9.52 -6.13 -23.47
C SER A 219 10.41 -7.10 -24.24
N GLU A 220 11.72 -6.87 -24.23
CA GLU A 220 12.72 -7.74 -24.88
C GLU A 220 12.70 -9.15 -24.26
N ALA A 221 12.67 -9.24 -22.93
CA ALA A 221 12.60 -10.52 -22.21
C ALA A 221 11.29 -11.29 -22.49
N LEU A 222 10.21 -10.59 -22.84
CA LEU A 222 8.93 -11.18 -23.24
C LEU A 222 8.85 -11.50 -24.74
N GLY A 223 9.87 -11.16 -25.53
CA GLY A 223 9.85 -11.31 -26.98
C GLY A 223 8.85 -10.37 -27.68
N ALA A 224 8.52 -9.24 -27.04
CA ALA A 224 7.62 -8.21 -27.53
C ALA A 224 8.38 -6.90 -27.81
N THR A 225 7.76 -5.98 -28.55
CA THR A 225 8.27 -4.62 -28.76
C THR A 225 7.19 -3.65 -28.35
N PHE A 226 7.49 -2.77 -27.40
CA PHE A 226 6.59 -1.71 -26.96
C PHE A 226 7.09 -0.36 -27.45
N ASP A 227 6.20 0.41 -28.07
CA ASP A 227 6.47 1.78 -28.45
C ASP A 227 6.17 2.77 -27.29
N GLU A 228 6.29 4.07 -27.54
CA GLU A 228 6.03 5.08 -26.52
C GLU A 228 4.55 5.17 -26.11
N ASN A 229 3.61 4.77 -26.97
CA ASN A 229 2.18 4.73 -26.63
C ASN A 229 1.89 3.57 -25.68
N ASP A 230 2.45 2.40 -25.95
CA ASP A 230 2.39 1.23 -25.07
C ASP A 230 2.99 1.54 -23.70
N ILE A 231 4.18 2.16 -23.67
CA ILE A 231 4.84 2.54 -22.40
C ILE A 231 3.98 3.53 -21.62
N ALA A 232 3.42 4.56 -22.28
CA ALA A 232 2.54 5.53 -21.64
C ALA A 232 1.26 4.86 -21.09
N PHE A 233 0.66 3.94 -21.85
CA PHE A 233 -0.50 3.15 -21.42
C PHE A 233 -0.17 2.28 -20.20
N LEU A 234 0.94 1.55 -20.22
CA LEU A 234 1.40 0.72 -19.11
C LEU A 234 1.65 1.57 -17.86
N TYR A 235 2.25 2.74 -18.02
CA TYR A 235 2.47 3.68 -16.92
C TYR A 235 1.16 4.25 -16.38
N GLU A 236 0.16 4.55 -17.22
CA GLU A 236 -1.18 4.96 -16.75
C GLU A 236 -1.86 3.85 -15.92
N GLN A 237 -1.76 2.60 -16.39
CA GLN A 237 -2.37 1.47 -15.69
C GLN A 237 -1.68 1.17 -14.36
N ALA A 238 -0.35 1.05 -14.36
CA ALA A 238 0.43 0.60 -13.22
C ALA A 238 0.97 1.71 -12.33
N GLY A 239 1.03 2.95 -12.82
CA GLY A 239 1.53 4.11 -12.06
C GLY A 239 3.01 4.03 -11.68
N GLY A 240 3.82 3.26 -12.41
CA GLY A 240 5.22 3.01 -12.04
C GLY A 240 5.44 1.98 -10.93
N HIS A 241 4.38 1.31 -10.45
CA HIS A 241 4.55 0.23 -9.47
C HIS A 241 5.15 -1.02 -10.13
N PRO A 242 6.34 -1.51 -9.70
CA PRO A 242 7.06 -2.57 -10.39
C PRO A 242 6.24 -3.81 -10.74
N SER A 243 5.55 -4.41 -9.75
CA SER A 243 4.74 -5.62 -10.00
C SER A 243 3.50 -5.38 -10.88
N LEU A 244 2.77 -4.28 -10.68
CA LEU A 244 1.65 -3.93 -11.56
C LEU A 244 2.12 -3.65 -12.99
N THR A 245 3.29 -3.02 -13.15
CA THR A 245 3.92 -2.79 -14.45
C THR A 245 4.24 -4.11 -15.12
N ASP A 246 4.84 -5.06 -14.40
CA ASP A 246 5.14 -6.39 -14.95
C ASP A 246 3.88 -7.15 -15.39
N ILE A 247 2.84 -7.17 -14.54
CA ILE A 247 1.57 -7.82 -14.85
C ILE A 247 0.94 -7.19 -16.11
N SER A 248 0.94 -5.86 -16.18
CA SER A 248 0.38 -5.11 -17.31
C SER A 248 1.18 -5.36 -18.59
N ALA A 249 2.52 -5.36 -18.52
CA ALA A 249 3.41 -5.60 -19.65
C ALA A 249 3.25 -7.02 -20.21
N ARG A 250 3.15 -8.03 -19.35
CA ARG A 250 2.86 -9.41 -19.76
C ARG A 250 1.52 -9.53 -20.46
N ARG A 251 0.48 -8.90 -19.91
CA ARG A 251 -0.87 -8.95 -20.51
C ARG A 251 -0.90 -8.24 -21.86
N LEU A 252 -0.19 -7.11 -21.98
CA LEU A 252 0.01 -6.44 -23.25
C LEU A 252 0.69 -7.40 -24.23
N ALA A 253 1.88 -7.92 -23.92
CA ALA A 253 2.64 -8.85 -24.76
C ALA A 253 1.79 -10.05 -25.28
N GLU A 254 0.98 -10.65 -24.41
CA GLU A 254 0.10 -11.78 -24.75
C GLU A 254 -0.97 -11.41 -25.78
N ILE A 255 -1.59 -10.23 -25.64
CA ILE A 255 -2.60 -9.73 -26.57
C ILE A 255 -1.93 -9.20 -27.84
N THR A 256 -0.71 -8.66 -27.72
CA THR A 256 -0.05 -8.01 -28.82
C THR A 256 0.60 -8.93 -29.83
N GLY A 257 1.18 -10.04 -29.35
CA GLY A 257 2.13 -10.81 -30.13
C GLY A 257 3.38 -9.98 -30.49
N SER A 258 3.98 -10.27 -31.64
CA SER A 258 5.30 -9.77 -32.06
C SER A 258 5.27 -9.03 -33.41
N VAL A 259 4.49 -7.96 -33.61
CA VAL A 259 4.56 -7.12 -34.84
C VAL A 259 4.14 -5.66 -34.57
N THR A 260 4.77 -4.74 -35.32
CA THR A 260 4.39 -3.32 -35.51
C THR A 260 2.91 -3.10 -35.83
N ARG A 261 2.28 -2.12 -35.18
CA ARG A 261 0.84 -1.79 -35.30
C ARG A 261 0.63 -0.40 -35.91
N SER A 262 -0.60 -0.14 -36.35
CA SER A 262 -1.12 1.21 -36.61
C SER A 262 -1.82 1.81 -35.38
N ASP A 263 -1.87 3.14 -35.28
CA ASP A 263 -2.51 3.87 -34.16
C ASP A 263 -3.97 3.43 -33.86
N SER A 264 -4.70 2.99 -34.89
CA SER A 264 -6.09 2.52 -34.75
C SER A 264 -6.19 1.12 -34.12
N GLU A 265 -5.17 0.28 -34.33
CA GLU A 265 -5.06 -1.04 -33.72
C GLU A 265 -4.63 -0.92 -32.25
N ASP A 266 -3.78 0.05 -31.91
CA ASP A 266 -3.30 0.27 -30.54
C ASP A 266 -4.44 0.61 -29.57
N TRP A 267 -5.34 1.51 -29.95
CA TRP A 267 -6.49 1.86 -29.10
C TRP A 267 -7.37 0.64 -28.78
N LEU A 268 -7.64 -0.22 -29.77
CA LEU A 268 -8.45 -1.42 -29.55
C LEU A 268 -7.74 -2.41 -28.62
N ILE A 269 -6.44 -2.55 -28.79
CA ILE A 269 -5.61 -3.47 -28.01
C ILE A 269 -5.45 -2.98 -26.57
N HIS A 270 -5.15 -1.70 -26.35
CA HIS A 270 -5.11 -1.10 -25.01
C HIS A 270 -6.44 -1.25 -24.29
N ARG A 271 -7.57 -1.10 -25.00
CA ARG A 271 -8.89 -1.35 -24.43
C ARG A 271 -9.07 -2.82 -24.01
N GLN A 272 -8.69 -3.77 -24.86
CA GLN A 272 -8.76 -5.21 -24.54
C GLN A 272 -7.87 -5.55 -23.34
N VAL A 273 -6.65 -5.01 -23.28
CA VAL A 273 -5.72 -5.20 -22.16
C VAL A 273 -6.30 -4.63 -20.88
N LYS A 274 -6.85 -3.41 -20.93
CA LYS A 274 -7.50 -2.77 -19.78
C LYS A 274 -8.67 -3.60 -19.25
N ASP A 275 -9.53 -4.10 -20.14
CA ASP A 275 -10.66 -4.95 -19.77
C ASP A 275 -10.16 -6.27 -19.15
N ALA A 276 -9.09 -6.88 -19.68
CA ALA A 276 -8.48 -8.09 -19.12
C ALA A 276 -7.84 -7.85 -17.74
N LEU A 277 -7.13 -6.73 -17.54
CA LEU A 277 -6.47 -6.39 -16.28
C LEU A 277 -7.46 -6.10 -15.14
N ARG A 278 -8.66 -5.62 -15.47
CA ARG A 278 -9.69 -5.28 -14.48
C ARG A 278 -10.08 -6.47 -13.60
N ASP A 279 -10.17 -7.65 -14.19
CA ASP A 279 -10.60 -8.90 -13.55
C ASP A 279 -9.42 -9.87 -13.31
N ASP A 280 -8.19 -9.41 -13.50
CA ASP A 280 -6.98 -10.21 -13.29
C ASP A 280 -6.71 -10.45 -11.79
N LEU A 281 -6.60 -11.72 -11.41
CA LEU A 281 -6.35 -12.12 -10.01
C LEU A 281 -5.00 -11.64 -9.49
N SER A 282 -3.98 -11.55 -10.34
CA SER A 282 -2.64 -11.07 -9.97
C SER A 282 -2.69 -9.58 -9.67
N VAL A 283 -3.42 -8.80 -10.47
CA VAL A 283 -3.65 -7.37 -10.20
C VAL A 283 -4.36 -7.18 -8.86
N SER A 284 -5.42 -7.96 -8.60
CA SER A 284 -6.15 -7.88 -7.32
C SER A 284 -5.24 -8.23 -6.14
N ALA A 285 -4.51 -9.35 -6.23
CA ALA A 285 -3.61 -9.80 -5.17
C ALA A 285 -2.52 -8.76 -4.87
N GLU A 286 -2.04 -8.07 -5.90
CA GLU A 286 -1.03 -7.02 -5.74
C GLU A 286 -1.62 -5.76 -5.08
N CYS A 287 -2.79 -5.30 -5.54
CA CYS A 287 -3.51 -4.20 -4.90
C CYS A 287 -3.90 -4.54 -3.45
N ASP A 288 -4.23 -5.80 -3.16
CA ASP A 288 -4.55 -6.28 -1.81
C ASP A 288 -3.36 -6.18 -0.86
N LYS A 289 -2.12 -6.34 -1.34
CA LYS A 289 -0.91 -6.13 -0.52
C LYS A 289 -0.77 -4.65 -0.17
N ILE A 290 -0.78 -3.77 -1.19
CA ILE A 290 -0.74 -2.31 -1.00
C ILE A 290 -1.82 -1.89 0.01
N TRP A 291 -3.05 -2.38 -0.16
CA TRP A 291 -4.18 -2.06 0.70
C TRP A 291 -3.98 -2.50 2.15
N ARG A 292 -3.42 -3.70 2.37
CA ARG A 292 -3.12 -4.22 3.72
C ARG A 292 -2.07 -3.38 4.44
N ASP A 293 -1.12 -2.82 3.72
CA ASP A 293 -0.06 -1.98 4.29
C ASP A 293 -0.54 -0.58 4.69
N LEU A 294 -1.75 -0.19 4.28
CA LEU A 294 -2.35 1.08 4.70
C LEU A 294 -3.04 0.99 6.06
N SER A 295 -2.92 2.05 6.85
CA SER A 295 -3.69 2.29 8.06
C SER A 295 -5.18 2.50 7.77
N GLY A 296 -6.00 2.38 8.81
CA GLY A 296 -7.45 2.64 8.71
C GLY A 296 -7.78 4.06 8.23
N ASN A 297 -6.98 5.06 8.59
CA ASN A 297 -7.19 6.44 8.16
C ASN A 297 -6.81 6.61 6.69
N GLU A 298 -5.67 6.08 6.25
CA GLU A 298 -5.26 6.10 4.83
C GLU A 298 -6.30 5.42 3.93
N ARG A 299 -6.80 4.24 4.31
CA ARG A 299 -7.86 3.54 3.57
C ARG A 299 -9.15 4.36 3.47
N ARG A 300 -9.55 5.03 4.56
CA ARG A 300 -10.73 5.92 4.56
C ARG A 300 -10.52 7.13 3.67
N THR A 301 -9.34 7.75 3.72
CA THR A 301 -8.98 8.89 2.87
C THR A 301 -8.99 8.52 1.40
N LEU A 302 -8.42 7.38 0.99
CA LEU A 302 -8.52 6.92 -0.40
C LEU A 302 -9.97 6.78 -0.85
N LYS A 303 -10.82 6.09 -0.06
CA LYS A 303 -12.24 5.93 -0.38
C LYS A 303 -12.98 7.27 -0.50
N SER A 304 -12.65 8.25 0.34
CA SER A 304 -13.28 9.57 0.33
C SER A 304 -13.04 10.36 -0.96
N ILE A 305 -12.01 10.04 -1.74
CA ILE A 305 -11.75 10.70 -3.05
C ILE A 305 -12.92 10.48 -4.01
N PHE A 306 -13.63 9.35 -3.91
CA PHE A 306 -14.81 9.06 -4.74
C PHE A 306 -16.11 9.67 -4.19
N LEU A 307 -16.08 10.33 -3.02
CA LEU A 307 -17.26 10.80 -2.29
C LEU A 307 -17.22 12.33 -2.16
N PRO A 308 -17.96 13.07 -3.00
CA PRO A 308 -18.03 14.52 -2.91
C PRO A 308 -18.52 14.98 -1.52
N GLY A 309 -17.86 16.01 -0.96
CA GLY A 309 -18.25 16.63 0.31
C GLY A 309 -17.86 15.86 1.58
N VAL A 310 -17.11 14.76 1.46
CA VAL A 310 -16.52 14.07 2.63
C VAL A 310 -15.18 14.71 2.96
N GLU A 311 -15.03 15.18 4.19
CA GLU A 311 -13.76 15.74 4.67
C GLU A 311 -12.67 14.66 4.71
N ARG A 312 -11.47 15.04 4.26
CA ARG A 312 -10.32 14.14 4.15
C ARG A 312 -9.42 14.32 5.37
N ASP A 313 -8.98 13.22 5.98
CA ASP A 313 -7.94 13.29 7.02
C ASP A 313 -6.65 13.82 6.38
N ALA A 314 -6.28 15.06 6.75
CA ALA A 314 -5.13 15.77 6.19
C ALA A 314 -3.79 15.10 6.53
N GLN A 315 -3.68 14.39 7.65
CA GLN A 315 -2.47 13.65 7.99
C GLN A 315 -2.36 12.40 7.11
N ALA A 316 -3.45 11.65 6.97
CA ALA A 316 -3.48 10.47 6.12
C ALA A 316 -3.27 10.82 4.63
N ALA A 317 -3.83 11.93 4.16
CA ALA A 317 -3.61 12.42 2.79
C ALA A 317 -2.13 12.74 2.53
N ARG A 318 -1.47 13.45 3.47
CA ARG A 318 -0.03 13.72 3.39
C ARG A 318 0.82 12.46 3.36
N GLU A 319 0.46 11.45 4.15
CA GLU A 319 1.19 10.18 4.16
C GLU A 319 1.03 9.41 2.84
N LEU A 320 -0.17 9.40 2.26
CA LEU A 320 -0.44 8.80 0.95
C LEU A 320 0.32 9.51 -0.19
N LEU A 321 0.42 10.84 -0.15
CA LEU A 321 1.24 11.62 -1.08
C LEU A 321 2.73 11.29 -0.93
N ARG A 322 3.24 11.19 0.31
CA ARG A 322 4.65 10.80 0.57
C ARG A 322 4.96 9.40 0.07
N LYS A 323 4.04 8.45 0.24
CA LYS A 323 4.14 7.08 -0.28
C LYS A 323 3.98 6.99 -1.80
N GLY A 324 3.62 8.10 -2.47
CA GLY A 324 3.37 8.13 -3.91
C GLY A 324 2.14 7.33 -4.32
N LEU A 325 1.19 7.10 -3.41
CA LEU A 325 -0.09 6.43 -3.73
C LEU A 325 -1.17 7.41 -4.17
N LEU A 326 -0.99 8.68 -3.84
CA LEU A 326 -1.70 9.81 -4.39
C LEU A 326 -0.68 10.77 -5.02
N MET A 327 -1.14 11.53 -6.01
CA MET A 327 -0.36 12.54 -6.73
C MET A 327 -1.18 13.82 -6.86
N GLU A 328 -0.54 14.97 -6.74
CA GLU A 328 -1.15 16.27 -7.06
C GLU A 328 -0.89 16.59 -8.54
N ARG A 329 -1.97 16.81 -9.31
CA ARG A 329 -1.91 17.23 -10.71
C ARG A 329 -2.98 18.28 -10.97
N ASP A 330 -2.59 19.44 -11.47
CA ASP A 330 -3.50 20.55 -11.83
C ASP A 330 -4.51 20.89 -10.72
N ASP A 331 -4.02 21.01 -9.49
CA ASP A 331 -4.80 21.24 -8.27
C ASP A 331 -5.82 20.12 -7.90
N ASP A 332 -5.74 18.95 -8.54
CA ASP A 332 -6.53 17.76 -8.19
C ASP A 332 -5.67 16.63 -7.63
N ILE A 333 -6.27 15.81 -6.77
CA ILE A 333 -5.61 14.65 -6.15
C ILE A 333 -6.02 13.40 -6.93
N GLN A 334 -5.04 12.76 -7.54
CA GLN A 334 -5.22 11.57 -8.36
C GLN A 334 -4.52 10.37 -7.74
N TYR A 335 -5.02 9.18 -8.06
CA TYR A 335 -4.33 7.94 -7.74
C TYR A 335 -3.11 7.78 -8.61
N PHE A 336 -2.06 7.17 -8.07
CA PHE A 336 -0.84 6.86 -8.81
C PHE A 336 -1.09 5.94 -10.02
N SER A 337 -2.07 5.03 -9.89
CA SER A 337 -2.38 3.96 -10.84
C SER A 337 -3.87 3.89 -11.13
N ALA A 338 -4.25 3.69 -12.41
CA ALA A 338 -5.63 3.43 -12.78
C ALA A 338 -6.14 2.09 -12.21
N LEU A 339 -5.31 1.05 -12.21
CA LEU A 339 -5.65 -0.26 -11.64
C LEU A 339 -5.95 -0.16 -10.14
N PHE A 340 -5.09 0.53 -9.38
CA PHE A 340 -5.29 0.70 -7.94
C PHE A 340 -6.51 1.57 -7.64
N ARG A 341 -6.75 2.64 -8.41
CA ARG A 341 -7.99 3.43 -8.32
C ARG A 341 -9.23 2.55 -8.46
N ASP A 342 -9.27 1.71 -9.49
CA ASP A 342 -10.42 0.85 -9.78
C ASP A 342 -10.58 -0.25 -8.72
N TYR A 343 -9.48 -0.75 -8.15
CA TYR A 343 -9.49 -1.61 -6.97
C TYR A 343 -10.10 -0.90 -5.75
N VAL A 344 -9.66 0.31 -5.39
CA VAL A 344 -10.20 1.03 -4.21
C VAL A 344 -11.68 1.37 -4.42
N ARG A 345 -12.08 1.72 -5.65
CA ARG A 345 -13.49 1.95 -5.99
C ARG A 345 -14.33 0.70 -5.71
N ARG A 346 -13.84 -0.50 -6.03
CA ARG A 346 -14.50 -1.77 -5.70
C ARG A 346 -14.54 -2.02 -4.20
N GLN A 347 -13.46 -1.74 -3.46
CA GLN A 347 -13.45 -1.84 -1.99
C GLN A 347 -14.45 -0.89 -1.32
N GLY A 348 -14.72 0.26 -1.93
CA GLY A 348 -15.81 1.16 -1.55
C GLY A 348 -17.17 0.55 -1.89
N ALA A 349 -17.34 -0.03 -3.08
CA ALA A 349 -18.57 -0.67 -3.53
C ALA A 349 -18.96 -1.91 -2.70
N THR A 350 -18.01 -2.65 -2.10
CA THR A 350 -18.32 -3.77 -1.18
C THR A 350 -18.88 -3.27 0.16
N GLN A 351 -18.42 -2.10 0.63
CA GLN A 351 -18.91 -1.45 1.85
C GLN A 351 -20.21 -0.67 1.62
N VAL A 352 -20.33 -0.05 0.44
CA VAL A 352 -21.56 0.58 -0.04
C VAL A 352 -22.59 -0.50 -0.38
N GLY A 353 -22.24 -1.67 -0.92
CA GLY A 353 -23.20 -2.78 -1.10
C GLY A 353 -23.79 -3.31 0.22
N ALA A 354 -23.04 -3.15 1.32
CA ALA A 354 -23.52 -3.45 2.65
C ALA A 354 -24.27 -2.29 3.32
N ASN A 355 -24.49 -1.13 2.68
CA ASN A 355 -25.22 0.02 3.23
C ASN A 355 -26.00 0.86 2.19
N ALA A 356 -26.00 0.47 0.92
CA ALA A 356 -26.63 1.17 -0.19
C ALA A 356 -28.13 0.88 -0.22
N GLY A 357 -28.86 1.86 -0.72
CA GLY A 357 -30.31 1.80 -0.78
C GLY A 357 -30.96 2.22 0.54
N VAL A 358 -32.28 2.10 0.56
CA VAL A 358 -33.09 2.42 1.74
C VAL A 358 -33.10 1.23 2.69
N ARG A 359 -32.82 1.44 3.98
CA ARG A 359 -32.89 0.45 5.04
C ARG A 359 -33.84 0.88 6.13
N VAL A 360 -34.63 -0.07 6.61
CA VAL A 360 -35.61 0.14 7.67
C VAL A 360 -35.37 -0.89 8.74
N ASP A 361 -35.08 -0.44 9.95
CA ASP A 361 -35.14 -1.27 11.15
C ASP A 361 -36.56 -1.20 11.71
N ALA A 362 -37.27 -2.33 11.62
CA ALA A 362 -38.67 -2.40 12.03
C ALA A 362 -38.86 -2.41 13.56
N GLU A 363 -37.83 -2.79 14.32
CA GLU A 363 -37.90 -2.84 15.79
C GLU A 363 -37.60 -1.47 16.41
N SER A 364 -36.54 -0.81 15.95
CA SER A 364 -36.16 0.52 16.44
C SER A 364 -36.92 1.66 15.75
N GLY A 365 -37.46 1.42 14.56
CA GLY A 365 -38.09 2.44 13.73
C GLY A 365 -37.10 3.35 13.00
N GLU A 366 -35.80 3.06 13.07
CA GLU A 366 -34.76 3.84 12.40
C GLU A 366 -34.71 3.55 10.90
N VAL A 367 -34.44 4.59 10.12
CA VAL A 367 -34.32 4.52 8.66
C VAL A 367 -33.00 5.13 8.23
N SER A 368 -32.30 4.44 7.34
CA SER A 368 -31.08 4.96 6.72
C SER A 368 -31.13 4.84 5.19
N VAL A 369 -30.47 5.76 4.50
CA VAL A 369 -30.31 5.75 3.04
C VAL A 369 -28.84 5.87 2.72
N ASP A 370 -28.32 4.94 1.93
CA ASP A 370 -26.88 4.89 1.58
C ASP A 370 -25.95 4.99 2.80
N GLY A 371 -26.36 4.36 3.91
CA GLY A 371 -25.63 4.32 5.18
C GLY A 371 -25.75 5.56 6.06
N ARG A 372 -26.61 6.53 5.72
CA ARG A 372 -26.88 7.73 6.53
C ARG A 372 -28.27 7.65 7.15
N THR A 373 -28.37 7.76 8.48
CA THR A 373 -29.66 7.87 9.18
C THR A 373 -30.37 9.15 8.75
N ILE A 374 -31.65 9.04 8.38
CA ILE A 374 -32.46 10.18 7.92
C ILE A 374 -33.25 10.82 9.07
N GLU A 375 -33.88 11.96 8.79
CA GLU A 375 -34.84 12.58 9.70
C GLU A 375 -35.98 11.60 10.05
N THR A 376 -36.43 11.63 11.30
CA THR A 376 -37.54 10.80 11.77
C THR A 376 -38.76 10.93 10.86
N LEU A 377 -39.27 9.77 10.44
CA LEU A 377 -40.49 9.70 9.63
C LEU A 377 -41.72 9.89 10.50
N THR A 378 -42.73 10.57 9.98
CA THR A 378 -44.05 10.57 10.61
C THR A 378 -44.68 9.17 10.55
N LYS A 379 -45.68 8.89 11.38
CA LYS A 379 -46.33 7.58 11.44
C LYS A 379 -46.81 7.06 10.08
N LEU A 380 -47.38 7.93 9.23
CA LEU A 380 -47.86 7.54 7.90
C LEU A 380 -46.71 7.35 6.90
N GLU A 381 -45.67 8.19 6.97
CA GLU A 381 -44.47 8.05 6.12
C GLU A 381 -43.74 6.74 6.42
N PHE A 382 -43.60 6.40 7.70
CA PHE A 382 -42.98 5.16 8.14
C PHE A 382 -43.79 3.93 7.71
N ARG A 383 -45.12 3.94 7.88
CA ARG A 383 -45.99 2.85 7.40
C ARG A 383 -45.91 2.64 5.89
N LEU A 384 -45.90 3.74 5.12
CA LEU A 384 -45.76 3.67 3.67
C LEU A 384 -44.40 3.06 3.28
N LEU A 385 -43.33 3.54 3.91
CA LEU A 385 -41.99 3.02 3.62
C LEU A 385 -41.88 1.55 4.02
N LEU A 386 -42.41 1.15 5.18
CA LEU A 386 -42.38 -0.23 5.67
C LEU A 386 -43.15 -1.19 4.75
N LEU A 387 -44.34 -0.79 4.26
CA LEU A 387 -45.08 -1.56 3.25
C LEU A 387 -44.23 -1.78 2.00
N LEU A 388 -43.68 -0.71 1.44
CA LEU A 388 -42.91 -0.75 0.20
C LEU A 388 -41.59 -1.51 0.37
N TYR A 389 -40.96 -1.41 1.54
CA TYR A 389 -39.74 -2.13 1.89
C TYR A 389 -39.99 -3.63 2.05
N GLY A 390 -41.07 -4.02 2.73
CA GLY A 390 -41.50 -5.44 2.79
C GLY A 390 -41.88 -6.01 1.42
N ARG A 391 -42.14 -5.15 0.44
CA ARG A 391 -42.46 -5.50 -0.95
C ARG A 391 -41.43 -4.92 -1.93
N LEU A 392 -40.14 -4.94 -1.56
CA LEU A 392 -39.05 -4.47 -2.40
C LEU A 392 -39.18 -4.99 -3.84
N ASN A 393 -38.97 -4.10 -4.79
CA ASN A 393 -39.09 -4.35 -6.22
C ASN A 393 -40.48 -4.76 -6.73
N LYS A 394 -41.54 -4.69 -5.92
CA LYS A 394 -42.92 -4.95 -6.34
C LYS A 394 -43.74 -3.66 -6.36
N ILE A 395 -44.72 -3.61 -7.26
CA ILE A 395 -45.66 -2.48 -7.36
C ILE A 395 -46.70 -2.65 -6.25
N CYS A 396 -46.90 -1.59 -5.46
CA CYS A 396 -48.02 -1.44 -4.55
C CYS A 396 -49.03 -0.48 -5.19
N ASP A 397 -50.23 -0.99 -5.44
CA ASP A 397 -51.33 -0.20 -5.98
C ASP A 397 -52.00 0.66 -4.90
N LYS A 398 -52.96 1.48 -5.32
CA LYS A 398 -53.70 2.38 -4.44
C LYS A 398 -54.32 1.62 -3.25
N TYR A 399 -55.07 0.56 -3.53
CA TYR A 399 -55.82 -0.18 -2.50
C TYR A 399 -54.87 -0.75 -1.44
N THR A 400 -53.77 -1.37 -1.87
CA THR A 400 -52.70 -1.87 -1.00
C THR A 400 -52.13 -0.77 -0.11
N ILE A 401 -51.87 0.41 -0.67
CA ILE A 401 -51.29 1.53 0.06
C ILE A 401 -52.29 2.08 1.10
N VAL A 402 -53.56 2.22 0.73
CA VAL A 402 -54.58 2.75 1.65
C VAL A 402 -54.77 1.81 2.84
N GLU A 403 -54.93 0.52 2.57
CA GLU A 403 -55.11 -0.53 3.56
C GLU A 403 -53.95 -0.57 4.57
N ALA A 404 -52.71 -0.56 4.10
CA ALA A 404 -51.54 -0.68 4.98
C ALA A 404 -51.23 0.60 5.78
N VAL A 405 -51.54 1.78 5.23
CA VAL A 405 -51.15 3.06 5.82
C VAL A 405 -52.26 3.64 6.71
N TRP A 406 -53.51 3.60 6.26
CA TRP A 406 -54.69 4.15 6.94
C TRP A 406 -55.61 3.09 7.55
N GLY A 407 -55.73 1.90 6.95
CA GLY A 407 -56.58 0.79 7.41
C GLY A 407 -57.68 0.42 6.40
N GLU A 408 -58.23 -0.79 6.52
CA GLU A 408 -59.25 -1.34 5.61
C GLU A 408 -60.52 -0.46 5.51
N ASP A 409 -60.93 0.17 6.61
CA ASP A 409 -62.15 1.00 6.66
C ASP A 409 -62.04 2.31 5.84
N TYR A 410 -60.84 2.70 5.40
CA TYR A 410 -60.58 4.00 4.77
C TYR A 410 -60.41 3.93 3.25
N VAL A 411 -60.65 2.77 2.63
CA VAL A 411 -60.43 2.54 1.20
C VAL A 411 -61.18 3.54 0.30
N ASP A 412 -62.42 3.88 0.67
CA ASP A 412 -63.27 4.80 -0.09
C ASP A 412 -63.11 6.28 0.32
N GLU A 413 -62.44 6.55 1.44
CA GLU A 413 -62.27 7.90 2.00
C GLU A 413 -60.93 8.56 1.61
N VAL A 414 -59.94 7.76 1.21
CA VAL A 414 -58.60 8.25 0.84
C VAL A 414 -58.51 8.52 -0.66
N TYR A 415 -58.47 9.79 -1.02
CA TYR A 415 -58.22 10.25 -2.39
C TYR A 415 -56.76 10.07 -2.83
N ASP A 416 -56.54 9.91 -4.14
CA ASP A 416 -55.22 9.75 -4.76
C ASP A 416 -54.25 10.89 -4.37
N SER A 417 -54.78 12.12 -4.28
CA SER A 417 -54.00 13.29 -3.87
C SER A 417 -53.40 13.19 -2.46
N SER A 418 -53.99 12.39 -1.56
CA SER A 418 -53.44 12.14 -0.22
C SER A 418 -52.22 11.23 -0.30
N ILE A 419 -52.27 10.20 -1.16
CA ILE A 419 -51.15 9.29 -1.41
C ILE A 419 -50.00 10.05 -2.09
N GLU A 420 -50.31 10.87 -3.10
CA GLU A 420 -49.31 11.69 -3.80
C GLU A 420 -48.58 12.65 -2.85
N LYS A 421 -49.32 13.31 -1.93
CA LYS A 421 -48.73 14.17 -0.90
C LYS A 421 -47.83 13.38 0.05
N LEU A 422 -48.25 12.18 0.46
CA LEU A 422 -47.45 11.33 1.34
C LEU A 422 -46.17 10.85 0.66
N VAL A 423 -46.25 10.42 -0.60
CA VAL A 423 -45.08 10.05 -1.42
C VAL A 423 -44.15 11.24 -1.64
N SER A 424 -44.68 12.43 -1.92
CA SER A 424 -43.88 13.65 -2.07
C SER A 424 -43.09 13.98 -0.81
N ARG A 425 -43.71 13.85 0.37
CA ARG A 425 -43.03 14.08 1.65
C ARG A 425 -41.96 13.02 1.93
N LEU A 426 -42.28 11.75 1.69
CA LEU A 426 -41.33 10.65 1.87
C LEU A 426 -40.11 10.83 0.96
N ARG A 427 -40.31 11.18 -0.32
CA ARG A 427 -39.21 11.46 -1.25
C ARG A 427 -38.27 12.56 -0.79
N ARG A 428 -38.79 13.65 -0.18
CA ARG A 428 -37.93 14.71 0.37
C ARG A 428 -36.97 14.23 1.46
N LYS A 429 -37.29 13.11 2.11
CA LYS A 429 -36.48 12.55 3.19
C LYS A 429 -35.56 11.42 2.73
N ILE A 430 -35.93 10.67 1.68
CA ILE A 430 -35.18 9.49 1.23
C ILE A 430 -34.45 9.67 -0.11
N GLU A 431 -34.77 10.70 -0.89
CA GLU A 431 -34.16 10.98 -2.19
C GLU A 431 -33.21 12.17 -2.09
N LEU A 432 -32.11 12.12 -2.86
CA LEU A 432 -31.23 13.28 -3.05
C LEU A 432 -31.93 14.40 -3.84
N ASP A 433 -32.69 14.03 -4.88
CA ASP A 433 -33.55 14.92 -5.65
C ASP A 433 -34.96 14.32 -5.76
N PRO A 434 -35.95 14.87 -5.05
CA PRO A 434 -37.34 14.39 -5.11
C PRO A 434 -38.00 14.49 -6.50
N ALA A 435 -37.50 15.35 -7.38
CA ALA A 435 -37.99 15.50 -8.76
C ALA A 435 -37.47 14.40 -9.69
N SER A 436 -36.33 13.79 -9.35
CA SER A 436 -35.70 12.68 -10.07
C SER A 436 -35.46 11.50 -9.11
N PRO A 437 -36.53 10.81 -8.66
CA PRO A 437 -36.42 9.82 -7.60
C PRO A 437 -35.66 8.58 -8.05
N ARG A 438 -34.69 8.15 -7.24
CA ARG A 438 -33.89 6.94 -7.45
C ARG A 438 -34.53 5.72 -6.79
N TYR A 439 -35.11 5.86 -5.61
CA TYR A 439 -35.58 4.73 -4.79
C TYR A 439 -37.09 4.52 -4.87
N LEU A 440 -37.88 5.56 -4.71
CA LEU A 440 -39.33 5.50 -4.72
C LEU A 440 -39.90 5.87 -6.09
N ILE A 441 -40.14 4.87 -6.93
CA ILE A 441 -40.54 5.03 -8.33
C ILE A 441 -42.06 5.05 -8.48
N THR A 442 -42.56 6.02 -9.24
CA THR A 442 -43.97 6.06 -9.68
C THR A 442 -44.12 5.23 -10.94
N VAL A 443 -44.96 4.20 -10.89
CA VAL A 443 -45.39 3.44 -12.06
C VAL A 443 -46.74 3.99 -12.50
N ARG A 444 -46.74 4.84 -13.54
CA ARG A 444 -47.93 5.56 -14.02
C ARG A 444 -49.10 4.60 -14.24
N GLY A 445 -50.26 4.94 -13.66
CA GLY A 445 -51.49 4.15 -13.75
C GLY A 445 -51.50 2.84 -12.96
N ARG A 446 -50.43 2.52 -12.20
CA ARG A 446 -50.29 1.24 -11.48
C ARG A 446 -49.94 1.37 -10.00
N GLY A 447 -49.29 2.46 -9.59
CA GLY A 447 -48.96 2.74 -8.19
C GLY A 447 -47.49 3.08 -7.98
N TYR A 448 -46.92 2.65 -6.86
CA TYR A 448 -45.57 2.99 -6.43
C TYR A 448 -44.75 1.75 -6.11
N LYS A 449 -43.43 1.85 -6.29
CA LYS A 449 -42.48 0.76 -6.02
C LYS A 449 -41.21 1.32 -5.41
N LEU A 450 -40.68 0.64 -4.40
CA LEU A 450 -39.34 0.89 -3.89
C LEU A 450 -38.33 -0.01 -4.63
N VAL A 451 -37.25 0.58 -5.14
CA VAL A 451 -36.10 -0.13 -5.71
C VAL A 451 -34.93 -0.10 -4.73
N GLY A 452 -34.19 -1.21 -4.69
CA GLY A 452 -33.08 -1.44 -3.76
C GLY A 452 -31.82 -0.68 -4.13
#